data_AF-A6TWK3-F1
#
_entry.id   AF-A6TWK3-F1
#
_cell.length_a   1.000
_cell.length_b   1.000
_cell.length_c   1.000
_cell.angle_alpha   90.00
_cell.angle_beta   90.00
_cell.angle_gamma   90.00
#
_symmetry.space_group_name_H-M   'P 1'
#
loop_
_entity.id
_entity.type
_entity.pdbx_description
1 polymer ?
#
loop_
_entity_poly.entity_id
_entity_poly.type
_entity_poly.pdbx_seq_one_letter_code
_entity_poly.pdbx_strand_id
1 'polypeptide(L)'
;MDRRSKSMLIIACILMVLLIGKSLWYDPAGVLEGERGKFQSYASSTAPLENSGLLEKLGLLHYRVLFVLQESDEGTTEISYFDKEMDQQVEVVLEGQYRAKVRAYLFYVIPVKEMQIKGGTKG
;
A
#
# COMPACT_ATOMS: atom_id res chain seq x y z
N MET A 1 34.66 -23.16 11.34
CA MET A 1 33.43 -22.74 12.06
C MET A 1 33.01 -23.88 12.97
N ASP A 2 32.87 -23.62 14.27
CA ASP A 2 32.38 -24.62 15.23
C ASP A 2 30.95 -25.06 14.84
N ARG A 3 30.58 -26.30 15.20
CA ARG A 3 29.26 -26.90 14.97
C ARG A 3 28.15 -25.99 15.51
N ARG A 4 28.40 -25.31 16.64
CA ARG A 4 27.51 -24.31 17.23
C ARG A 4 27.33 -23.07 16.34
N SER A 5 28.42 -22.52 15.81
CA SER A 5 28.38 -21.37 14.89
C SER A 5 27.67 -21.72 13.58
N LYS A 6 27.85 -22.94 13.06
CA LYS A 6 27.16 -23.41 11.86
C LYS A 6 25.65 -23.55 12.09
N SER A 7 25.23 -24.08 13.24
CA SER A 7 23.81 -24.16 13.60
C SER A 7 23.19 -22.77 13.79
N MET A 8 23.88 -21.83 14.45
CA MET A 8 23.37 -20.45 14.57
C MET A 8 23.20 -19.78 13.21
N LEU A 9 24.16 -19.95 12.29
CA LEU A 9 24.08 -19.37 10.95
C LEU A 9 22.89 -19.95 10.17
N ILE A 10 22.68 -21.26 10.24
CA ILE A 10 21.54 -21.92 9.58
C ILE A 10 20.22 -21.40 10.15
N ILE A 11 20.09 -21.30 11.48
CA ILE A 11 18.89 -20.77 12.13
C ILE A 11 18.66 -19.32 11.71
N ALA A 12 19.70 -18.49 11.67
CA ALA A 12 19.60 -17.10 11.23
C ALA A 12 19.11 -16.99 9.77
N CYS A 13 19.64 -17.82 8.88
CA CYS A 13 19.16 -17.88 7.49
C CYS A 13 17.68 -18.30 7.40
N ILE A 14 17.26 -19.32 8.17
CA ILE A 14 15.86 -19.77 8.19
C ILE A 14 14.94 -18.66 8.73
N LEU A 15 15.32 -18.01 9.83
CA LEU A 15 14.60 -16.87 10.39
C LEU A 15 14.48 -15.73 9.40
N MET A 16 15.56 -15.43 8.66
CA MET A 16 15.55 -14.39 7.63
C MET A 16 14.55 -14.72 6.52
N VAL A 17 14.53 -15.95 6.02
CA VAL A 17 13.56 -16.38 5.00
C VAL A 17 12.12 -16.32 5.52
N LEU A 18 11.88 -16.74 6.77
CA LEU A 18 10.55 -16.68 7.39
C LEU A 18 10.06 -15.23 7.55
N LEU A 19 10.94 -14.31 7.93
CA LEU A 19 10.61 -12.89 8.07
C LEU A 19 10.30 -12.24 6.73
N ILE A 20 11.08 -12.54 5.68
CA ILE A 20 10.81 -12.08 4.30
C ILE A 20 9.47 -12.63 3.82
N GLY A 21 9.23 -13.93 3.99
CA GLY A 21 7.98 -14.58 3.58
C GLY A 21 6.75 -13.99 4.28
N LYS A 22 6.83 -13.77 5.60
CA LYS A 22 5.77 -13.11 6.36
C LYS A 22 5.50 -11.69 5.85
N SER A 23 6.55 -10.89 5.60
CA SER A 23 6.38 -9.52 5.08
C SER A 23 5.72 -9.51 3.71
N LEU A 24 6.09 -10.41 2.81
CA LEU A 24 5.48 -10.49 1.48
C LEU A 24 4.00 -10.91 1.52
N TRP A 25 3.62 -11.80 2.44
CA TRP A 25 2.24 -12.30 2.51
C TRP A 25 1.27 -11.31 3.15
N TYR A 26 1.69 -10.60 4.21
CA TYR A 26 0.79 -9.77 5.00
C TYR A 26 0.60 -8.32 4.49
N ASP A 27 1.43 -7.87 3.54
CA ASP A 27 1.51 -6.44 3.20
C ASP A 27 0.64 -5.95 2.02
N PRO A 28 0.27 -6.72 1.00
CA PRO A 28 -0.64 -6.21 -0.02
C PRO A 28 -2.11 -6.45 0.35
N ALA A 29 -2.91 -5.38 0.29
CA ALA A 29 -4.32 -5.55 -0.05
C ALA A 29 -4.35 -6.35 -1.35
N GLY A 30 -4.94 -7.55 -1.32
CA GLY A 30 -5.06 -8.39 -2.52
C GLY A 30 -5.73 -7.65 -3.68
N VAL A 31 -5.87 -8.29 -4.83
CA VAL A 31 -6.60 -7.69 -5.95
C VAL A 31 -8.06 -7.48 -5.49
N LEU A 32 -8.45 -6.22 -5.29
CA LEU A 32 -9.81 -5.84 -4.91
C LEU A 32 -10.59 -5.54 -6.20
N GLU A 33 -11.74 -6.18 -6.38
CA GLU A 33 -12.63 -5.92 -7.51
C GLU A 33 -13.63 -4.79 -7.20
N GLY A 34 -14.20 -4.19 -8.25
CA GLY A 34 -15.22 -3.14 -8.13
C GLY A 34 -14.69 -1.80 -7.61
N GLU A 35 -15.51 -1.08 -6.85
CA GLU A 35 -15.20 0.27 -6.34
C GLU A 35 -13.97 0.31 -5.43
N ARG A 36 -13.77 -0.74 -4.63
CA ARG A 36 -12.59 -0.87 -3.75
C ARG A 36 -11.29 -0.96 -4.53
N GLY A 37 -11.29 -1.59 -5.70
CA GLY A 37 -10.14 -1.63 -6.62
C GLY A 37 -9.82 -0.28 -7.25
N LYS A 38 -10.87 0.48 -7.62
CA LYS A 38 -10.72 1.87 -8.11
C LYS A 38 -10.12 2.76 -7.02
N PHE A 39 -10.63 2.66 -5.79
CA PHE A 39 -10.10 3.41 -4.65
C PHE A 39 -8.67 2.98 -4.26
N GLN A 40 -8.34 1.69 -4.37
CA GLN A 40 -6.96 1.20 -4.18
C GLN A 40 -5.99 1.85 -5.18
N SER A 41 -6.41 1.98 -6.44
CA SER A 41 -5.62 2.61 -7.50
C SER A 41 -5.41 4.10 -7.22
N TYR A 42 -6.48 4.81 -6.85
CA TYR A 42 -6.41 6.20 -6.39
C TYR A 42 -5.46 6.37 -5.19
N ALA A 43 -5.60 5.56 -4.14
CA ALA A 43 -4.74 5.64 -2.97
C ALA A 43 -3.26 5.38 -3.31
N SER A 44 -3.00 4.49 -4.28
CA SER A 44 -1.64 4.19 -4.74
C SER A 44 -0.99 5.36 -5.48
N SER A 45 -1.76 6.11 -6.29
CA SER A 45 -1.26 7.29 -7.01
C SER A 45 -1.15 8.53 -6.12
N THR A 46 -2.00 8.66 -5.12
CA THR A 46 -2.05 9.84 -4.24
C THR A 46 -1.00 9.76 -3.13
N ALA A 47 -0.65 8.57 -2.62
CA ALA A 47 0.29 8.42 -1.51
C ALA A 47 1.70 9.02 -1.74
N PRO A 48 2.31 8.90 -2.94
CA PRO A 48 3.58 9.57 -3.21
C PRO A 48 3.45 11.09 -3.32
N LEU A 49 2.29 11.60 -3.76
CA LEU A 49 2.06 13.05 -3.91
C LEU A 49 1.93 13.75 -2.56
N GLU A 50 1.37 13.08 -1.55
CA GLU A 50 1.30 13.61 -0.18
C GLU A 50 2.63 13.57 0.58
N ASN A 51 3.68 12.89 0.05
CA ASN A 51 5.01 12.88 0.64
C ASN A 51 6.03 13.64 -0.22
N SER A 52 6.47 14.79 0.27
CA SER A 52 7.49 15.64 -0.39
C SER A 52 8.92 15.44 0.15
N GLY A 53 9.18 14.33 0.85
CA GLY A 53 10.46 14.06 1.52
C GLY A 53 11.66 13.83 0.58
N LEU A 54 12.88 14.01 1.07
CA LEU A 54 14.12 13.75 0.31
C LEU A 54 14.24 12.29 -0.17
N LEU A 55 13.78 11.33 0.63
CA LEU A 55 13.79 9.90 0.29
C LEU A 55 12.84 9.58 -0.88
N GLU A 56 11.76 10.35 -1.03
CA GLU A 56 10.84 10.29 -2.17
C GLU A 56 11.54 10.68 -3.46
N LYS A 57 12.24 11.82 -3.42
CA LYS A 57 12.93 12.42 -4.58
C LYS A 57 14.06 11.52 -5.10
N LEU A 58 14.63 10.71 -4.23
CA LEU A 58 15.64 9.71 -4.57
C LEU A 58 15.04 8.41 -5.14
N GLY A 59 13.70 8.27 -5.17
CA GLY A 59 13.02 7.08 -5.69
C GLY A 59 13.23 5.82 -4.85
N LEU A 60 13.60 5.96 -3.57
CA LEU A 60 13.91 4.83 -2.68
C LEU A 60 12.70 4.29 -1.91
N LEU A 61 11.59 5.04 -1.93
CA LEU A 61 10.36 4.71 -1.23
C LEU A 61 9.39 3.99 -2.16
N HIS A 62 8.87 2.88 -1.66
CA HIS A 62 7.86 2.06 -2.32
C HIS A 62 6.58 2.07 -1.50
N TYR A 63 5.48 2.43 -2.13
CA TYR A 63 4.19 2.56 -1.50
C TYR A 63 3.36 1.31 -1.73
N ARG A 64 2.77 0.78 -0.65
CA ARG A 64 1.84 -0.36 -0.74
C ARG A 64 0.58 -0.06 0.03
N VAL A 65 -0.57 -0.29 -0.61
CA VAL A 65 -1.88 -0.24 0.05
C VAL A 65 -2.06 -1.52 0.86
N LEU A 66 -2.19 -1.39 2.17
CA LEU A 66 -2.40 -2.50 3.11
C LEU A 66 -3.85 -2.98 3.09
N PHE A 67 -4.79 -2.04 3.07
CA PHE A 67 -6.22 -2.34 2.97
C PHE A 67 -7.00 -1.12 2.48
N VAL A 68 -8.17 -1.40 1.90
CA VAL A 68 -9.21 -0.42 1.58
C VAL A 68 -10.48 -0.84 2.31
N LEU A 69 -11.07 0.10 3.06
CA LEU A 69 -12.30 -0.09 3.82
C LEU A 69 -13.31 0.95 3.38
N GLN A 70 -14.55 0.53 3.19
CA GLN A 70 -15.69 1.44 3.08
C GLN A 70 -16.16 1.77 4.49
N GLU A 71 -16.06 3.03 4.89
CA GLU A 71 -16.43 3.48 6.24
C GLU A 71 -17.93 3.75 6.38
N SER A 72 -18.57 4.14 5.28
CA SER A 72 -20.00 4.45 5.22
C SER A 72 -20.52 4.19 3.81
N ASP A 73 -21.77 3.74 3.71
CA ASP A 73 -22.51 3.67 2.45
C ASP A 73 -23.16 5.03 2.11
N GLU A 74 -23.14 5.98 3.05
CA GLU A 74 -23.70 7.32 2.88
C GLU A 74 -22.64 8.31 2.36
N GLY A 75 -23.03 9.14 1.40
CA GLY A 75 -22.20 10.17 0.79
C GLY A 75 -21.57 9.73 -0.54
N THR A 76 -20.70 10.57 -1.08
CA THR A 76 -20.00 10.29 -2.33
C THR A 76 -18.51 10.60 -2.20
N THR A 77 -17.70 9.79 -2.85
CA THR A 77 -16.25 9.95 -2.91
C THR A 77 -15.83 10.15 -4.35
N GLU A 78 -15.43 11.37 -4.68
CA GLU A 78 -14.81 11.68 -5.96
C GLU A 78 -13.35 11.22 -5.93
N ILE A 79 -12.97 10.37 -6.88
CA ILE A 79 -11.60 9.90 -7.07
C ILE A 79 -11.17 10.05 -8.52
N SER A 80 -9.88 10.30 -8.73
CA SER A 80 -9.24 10.22 -10.04
C SER A 80 -8.30 9.01 -10.03
N TYR A 81 -8.63 7.96 -10.78
CA TYR A 81 -7.78 6.76 -10.85
C TYR A 81 -7.28 6.54 -12.28
N PHE A 82 -6.15 5.85 -12.40
CA PHE A 82 -5.60 5.48 -13.71
C PHE A 82 -6.29 4.22 -14.22
N ASP A 83 -7.03 4.32 -15.32
CA ASP A 83 -7.67 3.19 -15.97
C ASP A 83 -6.66 2.52 -16.91
N LYS A 84 -6.35 1.25 -16.64
CA LYS A 84 -5.39 0.46 -17.44
C LYS A 84 -5.96 0.05 -18.81
N GLU A 85 -7.27 0.03 -18.99
CA GLU A 85 -7.89 -0.31 -20.26
C GLU A 85 -7.89 0.89 -21.23
N MET A 86 -8.05 2.10 -20.69
CA MET A 86 -8.13 3.33 -21.47
C MET A 86 -6.83 4.15 -21.49
N ASP A 87 -5.81 3.73 -20.74
CA ASP A 87 -4.51 4.41 -20.56
C ASP A 87 -4.67 5.90 -20.18
N GLN A 88 -5.74 6.21 -19.42
CA GLN A 88 -6.15 7.57 -19.09
C GLN A 88 -6.54 7.68 -17.62
N GLN A 89 -6.35 8.88 -17.08
CA GLN A 89 -6.84 9.23 -15.75
C GLN A 89 -8.34 9.50 -15.84
N VAL A 90 -9.14 8.68 -15.17
CA VAL A 90 -10.60 8.78 -15.18
C VAL A 90 -11.06 9.27 -13.81
N GLU A 91 -11.88 10.31 -13.82
CA GLU A 91 -12.58 10.79 -12.64
C GLU A 91 -13.90 10.04 -12.49
N VAL A 92 -14.11 9.41 -11.34
CA VAL A 92 -15.35 8.73 -11.00
C VAL A 92 -15.79 9.12 -9.61
N VAL A 93 -17.11 9.20 -9.45
CA VAL A 93 -17.74 9.34 -8.15
C VAL A 93 -18.14 7.94 -7.68
N LEU A 94 -17.56 7.50 -6.56
CA LEU A 94 -17.94 6.27 -5.88
C LEU A 94 -19.04 6.57 -4.85
N GLU A 95 -19.93 5.61 -4.64
CA GLU A 95 -20.95 5.69 -3.59
C GLU A 95 -20.33 5.32 -2.23
N GLY A 96 -20.59 6.14 -1.22
CA GLY A 96 -20.07 5.97 0.13
C GLY A 96 -18.69 6.61 0.37
N GLN A 97 -18.18 6.40 1.58
CA GLN A 97 -16.90 6.93 2.06
C GLN A 97 -15.87 5.82 2.17
N TYR A 98 -14.67 6.09 1.66
CA TYR A 98 -13.60 5.09 1.60
C TYR A 98 -12.36 5.54 2.37
N ARG A 99 -11.71 4.60 3.03
CA ARG A 99 -10.42 4.78 3.69
C ARG A 99 -9.45 3.72 3.21
N ALA A 100 -8.29 4.17 2.76
CA ALA A 100 -7.15 3.32 2.43
C ALA A 100 -6.03 3.54 3.44
N LYS A 101 -5.41 2.46 3.90
CA LYS A 101 -4.16 2.53 4.65
C LYS A 101 -3.01 2.21 3.71
N VAL A 102 -2.09 3.16 3.56
CA VAL A 102 -0.90 3.00 2.72
C VAL A 102 0.33 3.00 3.61
N ARG A 103 1.30 2.16 3.30
CA ARG A 103 2.58 2.08 4.01
C ARG A 103 3.71 2.25 3.02
N ALA A 104 4.66 3.11 3.39
CA ALA A 104 5.87 3.35 2.63
C ALA A 104 6.98 2.43 3.14
N TYR A 105 7.73 1.86 2.20
CA TYR A 105 8.83 0.93 2.43
C TYR A 105 10.10 1.49 1.81
N LEU A 106 11.17 1.53 2.60
CA LEU A 106 12.51 1.76 2.09
C LEU A 106 13.05 0.43 1.52
N PHE A 107 13.58 0.47 0.30
CA PHE A 107 14.09 -0.72 -0.42
C PHE A 107 13.10 -1.89 -0.47
N TYR A 108 11.80 -1.62 -0.59
CA TYR A 108 10.71 -2.61 -0.64
C TYR A 108 10.47 -3.48 0.61
N VAL A 109 11.33 -3.38 1.64
CA VAL A 109 11.33 -4.32 2.77
C VAL A 109 11.11 -3.62 4.11
N ILE A 110 11.73 -2.46 4.32
CA ILE A 110 11.72 -1.82 5.64
C ILE A 110 10.58 -0.80 5.70
N PRO A 111 9.53 -1.03 6.52
CA PRO A 111 8.46 -0.05 6.65
C PRO A 111 8.97 1.19 7.37
N VAL A 112 8.78 2.37 6.76
CA VAL A 112 9.28 3.64 7.31
C VAL A 112 8.16 4.59 7.71
N LYS A 113 6.99 4.50 7.07
CA LYS A 113 5.87 5.40 7.32
C LYS A 113 4.54 4.72 7.03
N GLU A 114 3.53 5.03 7.83
CA GLU A 114 2.13 4.68 7.56
C GLU A 114 1.34 5.96 7.31
N MET A 115 0.41 5.92 6.37
CA MET A 115 -0.51 7.01 6.06
C MET A 115 -1.91 6.48 5.80
N GLN A 116 -2.90 7.35 6.01
CA GLN A 116 -4.30 7.05 5.77
C GLN A 116 -4.82 8.03 4.74
N ILE A 117 -5.27 7.51 3.61
CA ILE A 117 -5.93 8.28 2.57
C ILE A 117 -7.42 8.10 2.77
N LYS A 118 -8.11 9.21 3.02
CA LYS A 118 -9.57 9.24 3.20
C LYS A 118 -10.19 9.89 1.97
N GLY A 119 -11.24 9.29 1.46
CA GLY A 119 -12.07 9.83 0.40
C GLY A 119 -13.51 9.96 0.88
N GLY A 120 -14.16 11.04 0.47
CA GLY A 120 -15.55 11.33 0.79
C GLY A 120 -15.72 12.73 1.37
N THR A 121 -16.64 13.50 0.80
CA THR A 121 -17.14 14.74 1.41
C THR A 121 -18.41 14.42 2.17
N LYS A 122 -18.53 14.90 3.42
CA LYS A 122 -19.82 14.89 4.12
C LYS A 122 -20.79 15.77 3.31
N GLY A 123 -21.77 15.13 2.67
CA GLY A 123 -23.00 15.80 2.25
C GLY A 123 -23.77 16.29 3.45
#